data_AF-A0A497P2A8-F1
#
_entry.id   AF-A0A497P2A8-F1
#
_cell.length_a   1.000
_cell.length_b   1.000
_cell.length_c   1.000
_cell.angle_alpha   90.00
_cell.angle_beta   90.00
_cell.angle_gamma   90.00
#
_symmetry.space_group_name_H-M   'P 1'
#
loop_
_entity.id
_entity.type
_entity.pdbx_description
1 polymer ?
#
loop_
_entity_poly.entity_id
_entity_poly.type
_entity_poly.pdbx_seq_one_letter_code
_entity_poly.pdbx_strand_id
1 'polypeptide(L)'
;MQKPMLAHKFDESRVDWSKPVYIQAKLDGVRCLFTKDGAYSRTGKHFKNLAHIELALMPFFKQNPDVILDGELYNHKLKNDFEKIISLVRKQKPTADDRLDAQHLV
;
A
#
# COMPACT_ATOMS: atom_id res chain seq x y z
N MET A 1 9.32 13.35 3.31
CA MET A 1 8.76 12.06 2.85
C MET A 1 8.79 12.03 1.33
N GLN A 2 9.32 10.97 0.73
CA GLN A 2 9.43 10.85 -0.74
C GLN A 2 8.02 10.76 -1.35
N LYS A 3 7.79 11.49 -2.45
CA LYS A 3 6.52 11.41 -3.17
C LYS A 3 6.52 10.14 -4.03
N PRO A 4 5.48 9.29 -3.96
CA PRO A 4 5.39 8.11 -4.81
C PRO A 4 5.26 8.52 -6.28
N MET A 5 5.81 7.68 -7.15
CA MET A 5 5.76 7.87 -8.60
C MET A 5 4.31 7.78 -9.09
N LEU A 6 3.95 8.62 -10.06
CA LEU A 6 2.67 8.56 -10.76
C LEU A 6 2.84 7.90 -12.12
N ALA A 7 1.88 7.09 -12.51
CA ALA A 7 1.81 6.52 -13.85
C ALA A 7 0.98 7.43 -14.76
N HIS A 8 1.40 7.54 -16.01
CA HIS A 8 0.54 8.07 -17.05
C HIS A 8 -0.41 6.98 -17.55
N LYS A 9 -1.49 7.38 -18.23
CA LYS A 9 -2.32 6.44 -18.98
C LYS A 9 -1.42 5.69 -19.97
N PHE A 10 -1.65 4.38 -20.08
CA PHE A 10 -0.89 3.54 -20.98
C PHE A 10 -1.02 4.03 -22.43
N ASP A 11 0.13 4.08 -23.10
CA ASP A 11 0.29 4.46 -24.50
C ASP A 11 1.51 3.69 -25.01
N GLU A 12 1.30 2.84 -26.02
CA GLU A 12 2.32 1.96 -26.58
C GLU A 12 3.51 2.73 -27.15
N SER A 13 3.27 3.95 -27.67
CA SER A 13 4.33 4.82 -28.22
C SER A 13 5.34 5.28 -27.18
N ARG A 14 5.00 5.16 -25.88
CA ARG A 14 5.84 5.58 -24.75
C ARG A 14 6.67 4.44 -24.16
N VAL A 15 6.51 3.23 -24.69
CA VAL A 15 7.23 2.05 -24.20
C VAL A 15 8.42 1.78 -25.11
N ASP A 16 9.61 1.74 -24.51
CA ASP A 16 10.82 1.30 -25.19
C ASP A 16 10.87 -0.24 -25.22
N TRP A 17 10.25 -0.83 -26.24
CA TRP A 17 10.19 -2.27 -26.43
C TRP A 17 11.53 -2.94 -26.74
N SER A 18 12.61 -2.16 -26.95
CA SER A 18 13.96 -2.71 -27.07
C SER A 18 14.53 -3.21 -25.74
N LYS A 19 13.88 -2.87 -24.62
CA LYS A 19 14.29 -3.24 -23.26
C LYS A 19 13.29 -4.23 -22.64
N PRO A 20 13.71 -5.03 -21.64
CA PRO A 20 12.78 -5.81 -20.84
C PRO A 20 11.73 -4.91 -20.18
N VAL A 21 10.46 -5.26 -20.35
CA VAL A 21 9.30 -4.57 -19.76
C VAL A 21 8.68 -5.47 -18.70
N TYR A 22 8.37 -4.89 -17.54
CA TYR A 22 7.68 -5.59 -16.46
C TYR A 22 6.21 -5.16 -16.42
N ILE A 23 5.31 -6.13 -16.19
CA ILE A 23 3.87 -5.91 -16.06
C ILE A 23 3.43 -6.40 -14.69
N GLN A 24 2.56 -5.64 -14.03
CA GLN A 24 1.96 -5.99 -12.74
C GLN A 24 0.44 -5.80 -12.81
N ALA A 25 -0.29 -6.60 -12.04
CA ALA A 25 -1.73 -6.41 -11.91
C ALA A 25 -2.02 -5.05 -11.25
N LYS A 26 -2.96 -4.28 -11.81
CA LYS A 26 -3.44 -3.06 -11.16
C LYS A 26 -4.48 -3.42 -10.11
N LEU A 27 -4.08 -3.38 -8.84
CA LEU A 27 -5.01 -3.53 -7.72
C LEU A 27 -5.85 -2.26 -7.55
N ASP A 28 -7.10 -2.44 -7.14
CA ASP A 28 -7.99 -1.34 -6.77
C ASP A 28 -8.03 -1.24 -5.25
N GLY A 29 -7.14 -0.42 -4.72
CA GLY A 29 -6.86 -0.34 -3.28
C GLY A 29 -6.43 1.07 -2.87
N VAL A 30 -5.63 1.14 -1.81
CA VAL A 30 -5.10 2.41 -1.31
C VAL A 30 -3.58 2.38 -1.30
N ARG A 31 -2.97 3.21 -2.16
CA ARG A 31 -1.52 3.43 -2.20
C ARG A 31 -0.94 3.72 -0.81
N CYS A 32 0.10 2.99 -0.44
CA CYS A 32 0.77 3.09 0.85
C CYS A 32 2.29 3.00 0.71
N LEU A 33 2.98 3.82 1.50
CA LEU A 33 4.42 3.83 1.66
C LEU A 33 4.77 3.27 3.04
N PHE A 34 5.48 2.15 3.09
CA PHE A 34 6.03 1.61 4.32
C PHE A 34 7.48 2.05 4.48
N THR A 35 7.80 2.52 5.68
CA THR A 35 9.17 2.76 6.14
C THR A 35 9.39 2.02 7.46
N LYS A 36 10.61 2.07 7.99
CA LYS A 36 10.90 1.58 9.34
C LYS A 36 10.02 2.22 10.44
N ASP A 37 9.45 3.40 10.17
CA ASP A 37 8.69 4.20 11.13
C ASP A 37 7.16 4.01 10.99
N GLY A 38 6.71 3.24 10.00
CA GLY A 38 5.30 2.87 9.83
C GLY A 38 4.77 3.04 8.41
N ALA A 39 3.45 3.00 8.29
CA ALA A 39 2.71 3.05 7.04
C ALA A 39 2.07 4.43 6.79
N TYR A 40 2.30 5.01 5.60
CA TYR A 40 1.87 6.36 5.27
C TYR A 40 1.19 6.47 3.92
N SER A 41 0.20 7.36 3.82
CA SER A 41 -0.44 7.73 2.55
C SER A 41 0.50 8.55 1.66
N ARG A 42 0.13 8.72 0.39
CA ARG A 42 0.82 9.63 -0.54
C ARG A 42 1.01 11.06 -0.01
N THR A 43 0.10 11.53 0.86
CA THR A 43 0.16 12.88 1.46
C THR A 43 0.88 12.90 2.82
N GLY A 44 1.47 11.78 3.25
CA GLY A 44 2.19 11.66 4.51
C GLY A 44 1.31 11.40 5.74
N LYS A 45 0.05 10.99 5.55
CA LYS A 45 -0.83 10.65 6.66
C LYS A 45 -0.58 9.22 7.13
N HIS A 46 -0.32 9.04 8.42
CA HIS A 46 -0.12 7.71 9.00
C HIS A 46 -1.42 6.88 8.99
N PHE A 47 -1.30 5.61 8.64
CA PHE A 47 -2.37 4.62 8.77
C PHE A 47 -2.31 3.94 10.14
N LYS A 48 -3.45 3.57 10.72
CA LYS A 48 -3.50 3.04 12.11
C LYS A 48 -4.00 1.59 12.20
N ASN A 49 -4.36 0.99 11.07
CA ASN A 49 -4.96 -0.34 10.97
C ASN A 49 -4.07 -1.38 10.29
N LEU A 50 -2.76 -1.15 10.24
CA LEU A 50 -1.81 -1.96 9.46
C LEU A 50 -0.73 -2.62 10.33
N ALA A 51 -0.97 -2.72 11.64
CA ALA A 51 0.01 -3.23 12.59
C ALA A 51 0.50 -4.65 12.23
N HIS A 52 -0.37 -5.51 11.69
CA HIS A 52 0.01 -6.86 11.26
C HIS A 52 1.04 -6.84 10.13
N ILE A 53 0.91 -5.92 9.16
CA ILE A 53 1.88 -5.74 8.07
C ILE A 53 3.16 -5.09 8.59
N GLU A 54 3.05 -4.06 9.43
CA GLU A 54 4.21 -3.39 10.03
C GLU A 54 5.07 -4.38 10.83
N LEU A 55 4.45 -5.22 11.65
CA LEU A 55 5.13 -6.28 12.41
C LEU A 55 5.80 -7.30 11.49
N ALA A 56 5.15 -7.71 10.41
CA ALA A 56 5.72 -8.64 9.43
C ALA A 56 6.94 -8.04 8.70
N LEU A 57 6.95 -6.73 8.48
CA LEU A 57 8.04 -6.01 7.81
C LEU A 57 9.18 -5.59 8.75
N MET A 58 9.01 -5.67 10.08
CA MET A 58 10.05 -5.28 11.04
C MET A 58 11.41 -5.95 10.78
N PRO A 59 11.52 -7.28 10.51
CA PRO A 59 12.82 -7.90 10.24
C PRO A 59 13.50 -7.35 8.98
N PHE A 60 12.71 -7.00 7.96
CA PHE A 60 13.20 -6.40 6.72
C PHE A 60 13.80 -5.02 6.98
N PHE A 61 13.08 -4.15 7.70
CA PHE A 61 13.56 -2.79 8.00
C PHE A 61 14.69 -2.74 9.02
N LYS A 62 14.84 -3.76 9.89
CA LYS A 62 16.05 -3.91 10.72
C LYS A 62 17.31 -4.08 9.87
N GLN A 63 17.21 -4.77 8.74
CA GLN A 63 18.33 -4.98 7.81
C GLN A 63 18.45 -3.85 6.78
N ASN A 64 17.34 -3.18 6.46
CA ASN A 64 17.25 -2.18 5.40
C ASN A 64 16.51 -0.91 5.91
N PRO A 65 17.08 -0.15 6.86
CA PRO A 65 16.37 0.92 7.56
C PRO A 65 15.98 2.10 6.67
N ASP A 66 16.72 2.34 5.58
CA ASP A 66 16.51 3.48 4.67
C ASP A 66 15.64 3.14 3.46
N VAL A 67 15.19 1.88 3.33
CA VAL A 67 14.32 1.47 2.22
C VAL A 67 12.90 2.00 2.44
N ILE A 68 12.28 2.42 1.35
CA ILE A 68 10.85 2.74 1.29
C ILE A 68 10.19 1.69 0.40
N LEU A 69 9.22 0.96 0.95
CA LEU A 69 8.40 0.02 0.18
C LEU A 69 7.15 0.75 -0.30
N ASP A 70 6.96 0.81 -1.61
CA ASP A 70 5.83 1.47 -2.25
C ASP A 70 4.88 0.44 -2.85
N GLY A 71 3.64 0.39 -2.34
CA GLY A 71 2.68 -0.64 -2.69
C GLY A 71 1.23 -0.18 -2.58
N GLU A 72 0.31 -1.12 -2.71
CA GLU A 72 -1.13 -0.89 -2.71
C GLU A 72 -1.78 -1.74 -1.61
N LEU A 73 -2.43 -1.10 -0.63
CA LEU A 73 -3.20 -1.82 0.39
C LEU A 73 -4.45 -2.38 -0.26
N TYR A 74 -4.58 -3.70 -0.22
CA TYR A 74 -5.65 -4.41 -0.90
C TYR A 74 -6.18 -5.56 -0.04
N ASN A 75 -7.47 -5.86 -0.17
CA ASN A 75 -8.07 -7.02 0.47
C ASN A 75 -8.91 -7.79 -0.56
N HIS A 76 -8.45 -8.97 -0.94
CA HIS A 76 -9.11 -9.76 -1.97
C HIS A 76 -10.53 -10.21 -1.58
N LYS A 77 -10.80 -10.38 -0.28
CA LYS A 77 -12.15 -10.71 0.21
C LYS A 77 -13.13 -9.55 0.01
N LEU A 78 -12.61 -8.33 -0.02
CA LEU A 78 -13.38 -7.09 -0.20
C LEU A 78 -13.20 -6.51 -1.61
N LYS A 79 -12.75 -7.29 -2.59
CA LYS A 79 -12.48 -6.82 -3.95
C LYS A 79 -13.69 -6.17 -4.65
N ASN A 80 -14.91 -6.53 -4.24
CA ASN A 80 -16.16 -5.97 -4.76
C ASN A 80 -16.68 -4.79 -3.92
N ASP A 81 -15.99 -4.43 -2.84
CA ASP A 81 -16.36 -3.37 -1.89
C ASP A 81 -15.15 -2.48 -1.58
N PHE A 82 -14.76 -1.72 -2.60
CA PHE A 82 -13.65 -0.77 -2.52
C PHE A 82 -13.86 0.28 -1.43
N GLU A 83 -15.10 0.75 -1.24
CA GLU A 83 -15.42 1.74 -0.22
C GLU A 83 -15.18 1.20 1.20
N LYS A 84 -15.47 -0.08 1.45
CA LYS A 84 -15.12 -0.72 2.72
C LYS A 84 -13.60 -0.79 2.92
N ILE A 85 -12.82 -1.10 1.87
CA ILE A 85 -11.35 -1.06 1.95
C ILE A 85 -10.87 0.36 2.32
N ILE A 86 -11.36 1.39 1.65
CA ILE A 86 -11.04 2.79 1.95
C ILE A 86 -11.37 3.13 3.40
N SER A 87 -12.58 2.78 3.84
CA SER A 87 -13.07 3.08 5.19
C SER A 87 -12.18 2.46 6.27
N LEU A 88 -11.82 1.18 6.10
CA LEU A 88 -10.93 0.47 7.03
C LEU A 88 -9.54 1.09 7.08
N VAL A 89 -8.95 1.40 5.92
CA VAL A 89 -7.58 1.91 5.83
C VAL A 89 -7.47 3.34 6.39
N ARG A 90 -8.41 4.23 6.07
CA ARG A 90 -8.28 5.67 6.41
C ARG A 90 -8.68 6.03 7.83
N LYS A 91 -9.33 5.11 8.57
CA LYS A 91 -9.83 5.35 9.92
C LYS A 91 -8.68 5.63 10.91
N GLN A 92 -8.77 6.76 11.61
CA GLN A 92 -7.70 7.24 12.51
C GLN A 92 -7.87 6.78 13.96
N LYS A 93 -9.10 6.42 14.35
CA LYS A 93 -9.46 5.87 15.66
C LYS A 93 -10.23 4.56 15.45
N PRO A 94 -9.55 3.49 15.02
CA PRO A 94 -10.22 2.23 14.72
C PRO A 94 -10.69 1.51 15.98
N THR A 95 -11.86 0.88 15.89
CA THR A 95 -12.37 -0.03 16.93
C THR A 95 -11.63 -1.38 16.89
N ALA A 96 -11.95 -2.28 17.83
CA ALA A 96 -11.44 -3.64 17.78
C ALA A 96 -11.94 -4.39 16.53
N ASP A 97 -13.22 -4.23 16.19
CA ASP A 97 -13.84 -4.86 15.02
C ASP A 97 -13.20 -4.34 13.72
N ASP A 98 -12.90 -3.04 13.64
CA ASP A 98 -12.20 -2.47 12.48
C ASP A 98 -10.83 -3.12 12.26
N ARG A 99 -10.09 -3.41 13.34
CA ARG A 99 -8.79 -4.10 13.27
C ARG A 99 -8.95 -5.54 12.84
N LEU A 100 -10.01 -6.21 13.29
CA LEU A 100 -10.33 -7.57 12.88
C LEU A 100 -10.68 -7.64 11.38
N ASP A 101 -11.49 -6.70 10.89
CA ASP A 101 -11.83 -6.60 9.46
C ASP A 101 -10.60 -6.27 8.60
N ALA A 102 -9.66 -5.47 9.13
CA ALA A 102 -8.43 -5.06 8.48
C ALA A 102 -7.34 -6.16 8.42
N GLN A 103 -7.46 -7.25 9.19
CA GLN A 103 -6.42 -8.29 9.30
C GLN A 103 -6.08 -9.00 7.97
N HIS A 104 -6.97 -8.91 6.98
CA HIS A 104 -6.81 -9.48 5.65
C HIS A 104 -6.32 -8.48 4.60
N LEU A 105 -5.99 -7.25 5.01
CA LEU A 105 -5.25 -6.31 4.17
C LEU A 105 -3.83 -6.85 3.94
N VAL A 106 -3.39 -6.73 2.70
CA VAL A 106 -2.02 -7.02 2.23
C VAL A 106 -1.46 -5.84 1.46
#